data_AF-A0A7X7KB39-F1
#
_entry.id   AF-A0A7X7KB39-F1
#
_cell.length_a   1.000
_cell.length_b   1.000
_cell.length_c   1.000
_cell.angle_alpha   90.00
_cell.angle_beta   90.00
_cell.angle_gamma   90.00
#
_symmetry.space_group_name_H-M   'P 1'
#
loop_
_entity.id
_entity.type
_entity.pdbx_description
1 polymer ?
#
loop_
_entity_poly.entity_id
_entity_poly.type
_entity_poly.pdbx_seq_one_letter_code
_entity_poly.pdbx_strand_id
1 'polypeptide(L)'
;MNPVPALADALAVVRSIMGGTTDIGAGDEVVSQRDRVEAIRLLEDLKDAACAAQAELAVAVVAHEVAVAEAVADDVDVDAECASRAKARRVARARRSAIGQVALARRESPHMGGVFVGMGEALVHEMPCTFAALKSGALNEYRARTLVRETACLS
;
A
#
# COMPACT_ATOMS: atom_id res chain seq x y z
N MET A 1 -6.99 23.61 -0.46
CA MET A 1 -6.47 22.26 -0.19
C MET A 1 -7.28 21.74 0.99
N ASN A 2 -8.29 20.89 0.74
CA ASN A 2 -9.11 20.36 1.85
C ASN A 2 -8.19 19.54 2.76
N PRO A 3 -8.29 19.67 4.10
CA PRO A 3 -7.49 18.86 5.01
C PRO A 3 -7.78 17.39 4.71
N VAL A 4 -6.71 16.61 4.51
CA VAL A 4 -6.81 15.15 4.45
C VAL A 4 -7.45 14.74 5.78
N PRO A 5 -8.59 14.01 5.78
CA PRO A 5 -9.18 13.52 7.02
C PRO A 5 -8.12 12.73 7.79
N ALA A 6 -8.07 12.88 9.11
CA ALA A 6 -7.10 12.13 9.89
C ALA A 6 -7.30 10.63 9.62
N LEU A 7 -6.23 9.83 9.65
CA LEU A 7 -6.32 8.38 9.43
C LEU A 7 -7.43 7.73 10.29
N ALA A 8 -7.67 8.27 11.49
CA ALA A 8 -8.76 7.88 12.38
C ALA A 8 -10.15 8.07 11.76
N ASP A 9 -10.39 9.16 11.04
CA ASP A 9 -11.67 9.49 10.40
C ASP A 9 -11.93 8.58 9.20
N ALA A 10 -10.90 8.33 8.38
CA ALA A 10 -10.99 7.38 7.26
C ALA A 10 -11.32 5.95 7.77
N LEU A 11 -10.68 5.53 8.87
CA LEU A 11 -10.95 4.23 9.49
C LEU A 11 -12.37 4.15 10.10
N ALA A 12 -12.93 5.27 10.58
CA ALA A 12 -14.29 5.33 11.08
C ALA A 12 -15.33 5.15 9.96
N VAL A 13 -15.13 5.84 8.82
CA VAL A 13 -16.01 5.70 7.64
C VAL A 13 -15.97 4.28 7.08
N VAL A 14 -14.77 3.69 6.95
CA VAL A 14 -14.62 2.29 6.48
C VAL A 14 -15.29 1.30 7.45
N ARG A 15 -15.18 1.50 8.76
CA ARG A 15 -15.90 0.68 9.75
C ARG A 15 -17.42 0.82 9.64
N SER A 16 -17.92 2.02 9.33
CA SER A 16 -19.35 2.24 9.09
C SER A 16 -19.84 1.51 7.84
N ILE A 17 -19.04 1.50 6.76
CA ILE A 17 -19.35 0.79 5.52
C ILE A 17 -19.33 -0.74 5.75
N MET A 18 -18.31 -1.25 6.46
CA MET A 18 -18.21 -2.68 6.79
C MET A 18 -19.23 -3.16 7.85
N GLY A 19 -19.82 -2.24 8.61
CA GLY A 19 -20.85 -2.51 9.61
C GLY A 19 -22.20 -2.97 9.05
N GLY A 20 -22.34 -3.07 7.73
CA GLY A 20 -23.48 -3.71 7.07
C GLY A 20 -24.67 -2.80 6.78
N THR A 21 -24.63 -1.51 7.12
CA THR A 21 -25.63 -0.54 6.66
C THR A 21 -25.26 -0.03 5.27
N THR A 22 -25.16 -0.91 4.28
CA THR A 22 -25.53 -0.51 2.90
C THR A 22 -27.04 -0.47 2.86
N ASP A 23 -27.61 0.42 3.67
CA ASP A 23 -29.02 0.72 3.63
C ASP A 23 -29.27 1.63 2.42
N ILE A 24 -29.06 1.07 1.25
CA ILE A 24 -29.41 1.66 -0.04
C ILE A 24 -30.92 1.38 -0.28
N GLY A 25 -31.76 1.35 0.77
CA GLY A 25 -33.17 0.99 0.59
C GLY A 25 -34.13 0.86 1.80
N ALA A 26 -33.87 1.36 3.00
CA ALA A 26 -34.87 1.39 4.09
C ALA A 26 -35.45 2.78 4.36
N GLY A 27 -35.37 3.67 3.37
CA GLY A 27 -36.35 4.74 3.15
C GLY A 27 -37.14 4.41 1.89
N ASP A 28 -38.39 4.85 1.81
CA ASP A 28 -39.38 4.62 0.72
C ASP A 28 -38.97 5.21 -0.66
N GLU A 29 -37.67 5.40 -0.90
CA GLU A 29 -37.05 5.94 -2.09
C GLU A 29 -36.42 4.79 -2.89
N VAL A 30 -37.08 4.39 -3.98
CA VAL A 30 -36.58 3.33 -4.87
C VAL A 30 -35.26 3.80 -5.49
N VAL A 31 -34.14 3.33 -4.94
CA VAL A 31 -32.81 3.59 -5.52
C VAL A 31 -32.83 3.19 -6.97
N SER A 32 -32.52 4.14 -7.85
CA SER A 32 -32.62 3.93 -9.29
C SER A 32 -31.46 3.05 -9.79
N GLN A 33 -31.60 2.47 -10.98
CA GLN A 33 -30.48 1.75 -11.62
C GLN A 33 -29.26 2.66 -11.81
N ARG A 34 -29.47 3.96 -12.02
CA ARG A 34 -28.42 4.97 -12.13
C ARG A 34 -27.67 5.12 -10.80
N ASP A 35 -28.39 5.22 -9.69
CA ASP A 35 -27.80 5.40 -8.37
C ASP A 35 -26.99 4.16 -7.94
N ARG A 36 -27.43 2.95 -8.33
CA ARG A 36 -26.65 1.73 -8.14
C ARG A 36 -25.32 1.77 -8.91
N VAL A 37 -25.35 2.24 -10.15
CA VAL A 37 -24.13 2.37 -10.98
C VAL A 37 -23.19 3.43 -10.41
N GLU A 38 -23.72 4.56 -9.95
CA GLU A 38 -22.95 5.61 -9.28
C GLU A 38 -22.29 5.10 -7.99
N ALA A 39 -23.03 4.34 -7.18
CA ALA A 39 -22.48 3.72 -5.97
C ALA A 39 -21.33 2.75 -6.29
N ILE A 40 -21.46 1.92 -7.34
CA ILE A 40 -20.36 1.05 -7.81
C ILE A 40 -19.13 1.90 -8.18
N ARG A 41 -19.33 3.05 -8.84
CA ARG A 41 -18.21 3.90 -9.25
C ARG A 41 -17.49 4.49 -8.04
N LEU A 42 -18.23 5.02 -7.06
CA LEU A 42 -17.67 5.57 -5.83
C LEU A 42 -16.91 4.53 -5.00
N LEU A 43 -17.42 3.29 -4.96
CA LEU A 43 -16.74 2.18 -4.29
C LEU A 43 -15.44 1.79 -4.99
N GLU A 44 -15.40 1.84 -6.32
CA GLU A 44 -14.17 1.58 -7.08
C GLU A 44 -13.13 2.70 -6.83
N ASP A 45 -13.56 3.98 -6.86
CA ASP A 45 -12.68 5.12 -6.55
C ASP A 45 -12.09 5.01 -5.13
N LEU A 46 -12.92 4.59 -4.16
CA LEU A 46 -12.46 4.32 -2.79
C LEU A 46 -11.46 3.17 -2.74
N LYS A 47 -11.71 2.08 -3.46
CA LYS A 47 -10.80 0.93 -3.52
C LYS A 47 -9.44 1.34 -4.09
N ASP A 48 -9.46 2.14 -5.15
CA ASP A 48 -8.26 2.60 -5.83
C ASP A 48 -7.44 3.56 -4.94
N ALA A 49 -8.11 4.49 -4.27
CA ALA A 49 -7.47 5.36 -3.27
C ALA A 49 -6.90 4.56 -2.08
N ALA A 50 -7.62 3.53 -1.60
CA ALA A 50 -7.14 2.64 -0.55
C ALA A 50 -5.92 1.84 -1.00
N CYS A 51 -5.89 1.37 -2.25
CA CYS A 51 -4.72 0.71 -2.81
C CYS A 51 -3.51 1.65 -2.90
N ALA A 52 -3.71 2.91 -3.30
CA ALA A 52 -2.64 3.91 -3.30
C ALA A 52 -2.07 4.15 -1.88
N ALA A 53 -2.94 4.27 -0.88
CA ALA A 53 -2.51 4.42 0.52
C ALA A 53 -1.76 3.17 1.02
N GLN A 54 -2.21 1.97 0.67
CA GLN A 54 -1.51 0.72 0.99
C GLN A 54 -0.11 0.66 0.36
N ALA A 55 0.07 1.19 -0.86
CA ALA A 55 1.38 1.28 -1.51
C ALA A 55 2.34 2.24 -0.77
N GLU A 56 1.88 3.46 -0.42
CA GLU A 56 2.66 4.41 0.39
C GLU A 56 3.06 3.80 1.75
N LEU A 57 2.11 3.16 2.44
CA LEU A 57 2.35 2.54 3.75
C LEU A 57 3.31 1.35 3.65
N ALA A 58 3.22 0.53 2.60
CA ALA A 58 4.14 -0.60 2.41
C ALA A 58 5.60 -0.11 2.26
N VAL A 59 5.82 0.96 1.49
CA VAL A 59 7.14 1.61 1.36
C VAL A 59 7.61 2.14 2.71
N ALA A 60 6.73 2.82 3.47
CA ALA A 60 7.07 3.37 4.78
C ALA A 60 7.44 2.28 5.80
N VAL A 61 6.73 1.15 5.83
CA VAL A 61 7.03 0.01 6.72
C VAL A 61 8.41 -0.57 6.40
N VAL A 62 8.71 -0.78 5.11
CA VAL A 62 10.03 -1.28 4.68
C VAL A 62 11.14 -0.30 5.04
N ALA A 63 10.95 1.00 4.75
CA ALA A 63 11.92 2.03 5.07
C ALA A 63 12.20 2.10 6.58
N HIS A 64 11.16 2.01 7.41
CA HIS A 64 11.29 2.01 8.86
C HIS A 64 12.09 0.80 9.37
N GLU A 65 11.73 -0.41 8.95
CA GLU A 65 12.41 -1.64 9.37
C GLU A 65 13.88 -1.68 8.92
N VAL A 66 14.16 -1.19 7.70
CA VAL A 66 15.53 -1.04 7.20
C VAL A 66 16.31 -0.01 8.02
N ALA A 67 15.74 1.16 8.29
CA ALA A 67 16.40 2.19 9.10
C ALA A 67 16.72 1.71 10.52
N VAL A 68 15.79 1.00 11.16
CA VAL A 68 16.01 0.37 12.48
C VAL A 68 17.17 -0.63 12.40
N ALA A 69 17.20 -1.47 11.36
CA ALA A 69 18.29 -2.40 11.15
C ALA A 69 19.63 -1.72 10.86
N GLU A 70 19.65 -0.57 10.18
CA GLU A 70 20.90 0.16 9.91
C GLU A 70 21.48 0.84 11.14
N ALA A 71 20.62 1.28 12.07
CA ALA A 71 21.00 1.99 13.28
C ALA A 71 21.65 1.11 14.37
N VAL A 72 21.51 -0.22 14.27
CA VAL A 72 22.15 -1.14 15.24
C VAL A 72 23.67 -1.07 15.06
N ALA A 73 24.39 -0.67 16.10
CA ALA A 73 25.84 -0.66 16.13
C ALA A 73 26.39 -2.10 16.15
N ASP A 74 27.51 -2.32 15.47
CA ASP A 74 28.24 -3.58 15.58
C ASP A 74 29.24 -3.44 16.74
N ASP A 75 28.86 -3.91 17.93
CA ASP A 75 29.65 -3.83 19.18
C ASP A 75 30.87 -4.77 19.22
N VAL A 76 31.32 -5.28 18.07
CA VAL A 76 32.35 -6.33 18.00
C VAL A 76 33.55 -5.80 17.22
N ASP A 77 34.75 -6.00 17.78
CA ASP A 77 36.04 -5.83 17.09
C ASP A 77 36.19 -6.87 15.96
N VAL A 78 35.41 -6.71 14.90
CA VAL A 78 35.54 -7.46 13.64
C VAL A 78 36.14 -6.54 12.58
N ASP A 79 36.84 -7.12 11.61
CA ASP A 79 37.31 -6.36 10.45
C ASP A 79 36.13 -5.69 9.71
N ALA A 80 36.43 -4.59 9.02
CA ALA A 80 35.43 -3.75 8.36
C ALA A 80 34.59 -4.51 7.31
N GLU A 81 35.18 -5.53 6.68
CA GLU A 81 34.49 -6.33 5.67
C GLU A 81 33.45 -7.26 6.33
N CYS A 82 33.80 -7.88 7.45
CA CYS A 82 32.91 -8.72 8.25
C CYS A 82 31.74 -7.90 8.82
N ALA A 83 32.01 -6.71 9.36
CA ALA A 83 30.97 -5.77 9.82
C ALA A 83 30.01 -5.39 8.69
N SER A 84 30.55 -5.02 7.52
CA SER A 84 29.75 -4.69 6.33
C SER A 84 28.82 -5.84 5.91
N ARG A 85 29.34 -7.07 5.87
CA ARG A 85 28.55 -8.27 5.56
C ARG A 85 27.48 -8.56 6.61
N ALA A 86 27.78 -8.37 7.89
CA ALA A 86 26.82 -8.54 8.99
C ALA A 86 25.67 -7.53 8.88
N LYS A 87 26.00 -6.25 8.68
CA LYS A 87 25.02 -5.18 8.43
C LYS A 87 24.13 -5.49 7.23
N ALA A 88 24.72 -5.88 6.09
CA ALA A 88 23.97 -6.23 4.89
C ALA A 88 22.98 -7.39 5.13
N ARG A 89 23.38 -8.43 5.87
CA ARG A 89 22.50 -9.54 6.25
C ARG A 89 21.35 -9.09 7.14
N ARG A 90 21.61 -8.19 8.08
CA ARG A 90 20.62 -7.62 9.00
C ARG A 90 19.58 -6.79 8.26
N VAL A 91 20.01 -5.89 7.38
CA VAL A 91 19.13 -5.10 6.50
C VAL A 91 18.29 -5.99 5.61
N ALA A 92 18.89 -7.01 4.98
CA ALA A 92 18.15 -7.96 4.14
C ALA A 92 17.11 -8.75 4.94
N ARG A 93 17.39 -9.09 6.20
CA ARG A 93 16.42 -9.76 7.10
C ARG A 93 15.27 -8.81 7.48
N ALA A 94 15.57 -7.56 7.80
CA ALA A 94 14.56 -6.56 8.14
C ALA A 94 13.61 -6.30 6.97
N ARG A 95 14.14 -6.13 5.75
CA ARG A 95 13.31 -6.00 4.54
C ARG A 95 12.40 -7.22 4.31
N ARG A 96 12.91 -8.44 4.50
CA ARG A 96 12.07 -9.65 4.40
C ARG A 96 10.99 -9.70 5.47
N SER A 97 11.29 -9.27 6.69
CA SER A 97 10.33 -9.17 7.79
C SER A 97 9.21 -8.17 7.46
N ALA A 98 9.57 -6.97 6.98
CA ALA A 98 8.65 -5.94 6.55
C ALA A 98 7.70 -6.44 5.45
N ILE A 99 8.23 -7.13 4.43
CA ILE A 99 7.43 -7.78 3.37
C ILE A 99 6.41 -8.77 3.98
N GLY A 100 6.83 -9.55 4.97
CA GLY A 100 5.93 -10.45 5.71
C GLY A 100 4.82 -9.72 6.46
N GLN A 101 5.13 -8.59 7.11
CA GLN A 101 4.14 -7.76 7.79
C GLN A 101 3.10 -7.20 6.81
N VAL A 102 3.55 -6.70 5.64
CA VAL A 102 2.65 -6.19 4.58
C VAL A 102 1.75 -7.31 4.05
N ALA A 103 2.31 -8.50 3.79
CA ALA A 103 1.53 -9.66 3.35
C ALA A 103 0.45 -10.04 4.38
N LEU A 104 0.81 -10.15 5.65
CA LEU A 104 -0.11 -10.47 6.74
C LEU A 104 -1.23 -9.43 6.86
N ALA A 105 -0.89 -8.14 6.82
CA ALA A 105 -1.87 -7.06 6.88
C ALA A 105 -2.87 -7.11 5.71
N ARG A 106 -2.40 -7.49 4.52
CA ARG A 106 -3.25 -7.65 3.32
C ARG A 106 -3.94 -9.02 3.23
N ARG A 107 -3.70 -9.93 4.17
CA ARG A 107 -4.18 -11.34 4.16
C ARG A 107 -3.73 -12.12 2.92
N GLU A 108 -2.49 -11.90 2.54
CA GLU A 108 -1.89 -12.42 1.30
C GLU A 108 -0.67 -13.28 1.60
N SER A 109 -0.24 -14.06 0.60
CA SER A 109 0.97 -14.88 0.76
C SER A 109 2.23 -14.01 0.87
N PRO A 110 3.33 -14.50 1.51
CA PRO A 110 4.60 -13.77 1.57
C PRO A 110 5.15 -13.38 0.19
N HIS A 111 4.92 -14.23 -0.83
CA HIS A 111 5.29 -13.94 -2.20
C HIS A 111 4.55 -12.69 -2.72
N MET A 112 3.24 -12.62 -2.50
CA MET A 112 2.44 -11.46 -2.88
C MET A 112 2.83 -10.20 -2.08
N GLY A 113 3.25 -10.34 -0.82
CA GLY A 113 3.85 -9.24 -0.06
C GLY A 113 5.02 -8.58 -0.79
N GLY A 114 5.92 -9.38 -1.37
CA GLY A 114 7.05 -8.89 -2.15
C GLY A 114 6.60 -8.12 -3.39
N VAL A 115 5.56 -8.62 -4.08
CA VAL A 115 4.95 -7.94 -5.22
C VAL A 115 4.33 -6.61 -4.83
N PHE A 116 3.60 -6.53 -3.71
CA PHE A 116 2.99 -5.27 -3.26
C PHE A 116 4.03 -4.24 -2.81
N VAL A 117 5.09 -4.67 -2.13
CA VAL A 117 6.20 -3.80 -1.74
C VAL A 117 6.91 -3.26 -2.99
N GLY A 118 7.28 -4.13 -3.93
CA GLY A 118 7.93 -3.71 -5.18
C GLY A 118 7.03 -2.80 -6.03
N MET A 119 5.73 -3.09 -6.09
CA MET A 119 4.75 -2.22 -6.74
C MET A 119 4.68 -0.84 -6.05
N GLY A 120 4.72 -0.81 -4.72
CA GLY A 120 4.73 0.43 -3.95
C GLY A 120 5.98 1.25 -4.19
N GLU A 121 7.16 0.62 -4.15
CA GLU A 121 8.45 1.27 -4.42
C GLU A 121 8.45 1.89 -5.84
N ALA A 122 8.04 1.13 -6.86
CA ALA A 122 7.96 1.62 -8.24
C ALA A 122 6.97 2.78 -8.39
N LEU A 123 5.76 2.67 -7.83
CA LEU A 123 4.75 3.74 -7.92
C LEU A 123 5.21 5.03 -7.22
N VAL A 124 5.77 4.92 -6.01
CA VAL A 124 6.14 6.09 -5.20
C VAL A 124 7.41 6.76 -5.71
N HIS A 125 8.41 5.99 -6.15
CA HIS A 125 9.73 6.53 -6.48
C HIS A 125 9.98 6.70 -7.97
N GLU A 126 9.33 5.91 -8.83
CA GLU A 126 9.64 5.87 -10.27
C GLU A 126 8.47 6.37 -11.12
N MET A 127 7.22 6.15 -10.69
CA MET A 127 6.01 6.40 -11.48
C MET A 127 5.00 7.33 -10.79
N PRO A 128 5.39 8.56 -10.38
CA PRO A 128 4.54 9.45 -9.58
C PRO A 128 3.22 9.85 -10.27
N CYS A 129 3.20 9.96 -11.60
CA CYS A 129 1.98 10.25 -12.35
C CYS A 129 1.00 9.06 -12.32
N THR A 130 1.50 7.82 -12.46
CA THR A 130 0.69 6.60 -12.33
C THR A 130 0.14 6.48 -10.92
N PHE A 131 0.97 6.79 -9.93
CA PHE A 131 0.56 6.80 -8.53
C PHE A 131 -0.54 7.82 -8.24
N ALA A 132 -0.43 9.04 -8.76
CA ALA A 132 -1.47 10.07 -8.64
C ALA A 132 -2.78 9.66 -9.34
N ALA A 133 -2.70 8.97 -10.49
CA ALA A 133 -3.87 8.46 -11.20
C ALA A 133 -4.57 7.32 -10.43
N LEU A 134 -3.81 6.44 -9.76
CA LEU A 134 -4.37 5.43 -8.84
C LEU A 134 -5.04 6.10 -7.63
N LYS A 135 -4.37 7.08 -7.01
CA LYS A 135 -4.86 7.81 -5.83
C LYS A 135 -6.16 8.58 -6.09
N SER A 136 -6.40 8.98 -7.34
CA SER A 136 -7.61 9.71 -7.76
C SER A 136 -8.71 8.81 -8.34
N GLY A 137 -8.50 7.49 -8.45
CA GLY A 137 -9.47 6.55 -9.07
C GLY A 137 -9.49 6.60 -10.61
N ALA A 138 -8.64 7.40 -11.24
CA ALA A 138 -8.50 7.43 -12.70
C ALA A 138 -7.92 6.11 -13.25
N LEU A 139 -7.10 5.42 -12.44
CA LEU A 139 -6.63 4.06 -12.68
C LEU A 139 -7.05 3.16 -11.52
N ASN A 140 -7.37 1.91 -11.85
CA ASN A 140 -7.54 0.87 -10.85
C ASN A 140 -6.25 0.12 -10.54
N GLU A 141 -6.24 -0.58 -9.41
CA GLU A 141 -5.07 -1.36 -8.94
C GLU A 141 -4.53 -2.31 -10.02
N TYR A 142 -5.41 -2.98 -10.75
CA TYR A 142 -5.01 -3.90 -11.82
C TYR A 142 -4.22 -3.19 -12.92
N ARG A 143 -4.72 -2.04 -13.41
CA ARG A 143 -4.03 -1.25 -14.45
C ARG A 143 -2.71 -0.68 -13.94
N ALA A 144 -2.68 -0.17 -12.71
CA ALA A 144 -1.46 0.33 -12.09
C ALA A 144 -0.40 -0.77 -11.98
N ARG A 145 -0.79 -1.99 -11.57
CA ARG A 145 0.11 -3.15 -11.50
C ARG A 145 0.61 -3.59 -12.86
N THR A 146 -0.25 -3.60 -13.88
CA THR A 146 0.16 -3.92 -15.25
C THR A 146 1.22 -2.92 -15.72
N LEU A 147 1.01 -1.62 -15.53
CA LEU A 147 1.99 -0.61 -15.90
C LEU A 147 3.34 -0.87 -15.24
N VAL A 148 3.37 -1.04 -13.91
CA VAL A 148 4.60 -1.35 -13.17
C VAL A 148 5.29 -2.61 -13.71
N ARG A 149 4.54 -3.68 -13.97
CA ARG A 149 5.10 -4.94 -14.48
C ARG A 149 5.72 -4.76 -15.87
N GLU A 150 5.03 -4.08 -16.77
CA GLU A 150 5.51 -3.88 -18.15
C GLU A 150 6.68 -2.90 -18.22
N THR A 151 6.82 -1.97 -17.27
CA THR A 151 7.96 -1.03 -17.23
C THR A 151 9.14 -1.53 -16.41
N ALA A 152 9.00 -2.63 -15.67
CA ALA A 152 10.09 -3.15 -14.81
C ALA A 152 11.38 -3.49 -15.58
N CYS A 153 11.29 -3.80 -16.87
CA CYS A 153 12.45 -4.10 -17.73
C CYS A 153 13.20 -2.86 -18.23
N LEU A 154 12.72 -1.64 -17.94
CA LEU A 154 13.32 -0.38 -18.37
C LEU A 154 14.22 0.25 -17.30
N SER A 155 14.46 -0.48 -16.20
CA SER A 155 15.29 -0.06 -15.06
C SER A 155 16.78 -0.33 -15.27
#